data_AF-A0A7C3L5U8-F1
#
_entry.id   AF-A0A7C3L5U8-F1
#
_cell.length_a   1.000
_cell.length_b   1.000
_cell.length_c   1.000
_cell.angle_alpha   90.00
_cell.angle_beta   90.00
_cell.angle_gamma   90.00
#
_symmetry.space_group_name_H-M   'P 1'
#
loop_
_entity.id
_entity.type
_entity.pdbx_description
1 polymer ?
#
loop_
_entity_poly.entity_id
_entity_poly.type
_entity_poly.pdbx_seq_one_letter_code
_entity_poly.pdbx_strand_id
1 'polypeptide(L)'
;MDKTKIQGITVTHRRGFALMVTFSVLLIIIALTMVLLSYFKEVQHDSADTTAMIQADVYYADITSVFDKFKKKNTLFSTLYRFPVPLRSPDGRFQMMLRCQPLSNGVNVNWLAQEGQEGMRAQYTFAQTLFDTLAQEYDLEDASRLQEMLAEATGGKEKFVKKSYSRLRQKNGIISYQQFAQIVSRYQLEVDDPKASRIPWKKYFTFSSNAAKIDAEYASPELISLLFDIDLQSVRDWFSDPQKGSLKSFVNNNGGNYASRQNIIVGKKFLEQSECMVSFSSGKRPYQFKFKYILGEAKHFEFYGKR
;
A
#
# COMPACT_ATOMS: atom_id res chain seq x y z
N MET A 1 -73.62 64.08 21.10
CA MET A 1 -72.38 63.81 21.82
C MET A 1 -72.08 62.33 21.74
N ASP A 2 -70.94 62.06 21.13
CA ASP A 2 -70.19 60.81 20.94
C ASP A 2 -70.34 59.74 22.04
N LYS A 3 -70.51 58.46 21.63
CA LYS A 3 -69.85 57.27 22.22
C LYS A 3 -69.88 56.12 21.21
N THR A 4 -68.90 56.11 20.32
CA THR A 4 -68.53 54.95 19.51
C THR A 4 -68.04 53.81 20.43
N LYS A 5 -68.79 52.70 20.52
CA LYS A 5 -68.35 51.49 21.24
C LYS A 5 -67.35 50.73 20.38
N ILE A 6 -66.08 50.77 20.76
CA ILE A 6 -65.04 49.89 20.23
C ILE A 6 -65.36 48.46 20.71
N GLN A 7 -65.79 47.59 19.79
CA GLN A 7 -65.84 46.15 20.03
C GLN A 7 -64.40 45.64 20.11
N GLY A 8 -63.96 45.28 21.31
CA GLY A 8 -62.71 44.57 21.51
C GLY A 8 -62.75 43.25 20.74
N ILE A 9 -61.88 43.11 19.75
CA ILE A 9 -61.62 41.82 19.11
C ILE A 9 -60.95 40.94 20.17
N THR A 10 -61.73 40.05 20.79
CA THR A 10 -61.18 38.94 21.57
C THR A 10 -60.54 37.96 20.60
N VAL A 11 -59.31 38.25 20.19
CA VAL A 11 -58.47 37.31 19.45
C VAL A 11 -58.25 36.11 20.35
N THR A 12 -58.67 34.93 19.89
CA THR A 12 -58.52 33.66 20.60
C THR A 12 -57.05 33.25 20.71
N HIS A 13 -56.31 33.85 21.65
CA HIS A 13 -54.90 33.57 21.97
C HIS A 13 -54.62 32.08 22.23
N ARG A 14 -55.63 31.32 22.69
CA ARG A 14 -55.51 29.89 23.00
C ARG A 14 -55.24 29.01 21.76
N ARG A 15 -55.75 29.39 20.57
CA ARG A 15 -55.55 28.60 19.34
C ARG A 15 -54.14 28.77 18.76
N GLY A 16 -53.60 29.99 18.79
CA GLY A 16 -52.22 30.27 18.36
C GLY A 16 -51.17 29.65 19.29
N PHE A 17 -51.43 29.65 20.60
CA PHE A 17 -50.54 28.99 21.58
C PHE A 17 -50.53 27.47 21.41
N ALA A 18 -51.70 26.83 21.22
CA ALA A 18 -51.76 25.39 20.94
C ALA A 18 -51.06 25.01 19.63
N LEU A 19 -51.13 25.87 18.60
CA LEU A 19 -50.45 25.66 17.32
C LEU A 19 -48.92 25.79 17.45
N MET A 20 -48.44 26.77 18.22
CA MET A 20 -47.01 26.90 18.55
C MET A 20 -46.49 25.68 19.31
N VAL A 21 -47.23 25.23 20.33
CA VAL A 21 -46.86 24.04 21.14
C VAL A 21 -46.81 22.78 20.26
N THR A 22 -47.82 22.56 19.42
CA THR A 22 -47.83 21.41 18.51
C THR A 22 -46.70 21.47 17.47
N PHE A 23 -46.36 22.64 16.95
CA PHE A 23 -45.22 22.81 16.04
C PHE A 23 -43.88 22.55 16.74
N SER A 24 -43.70 23.05 17.98
CA SER A 24 -42.50 22.76 18.77
C SER A 24 -42.35 21.27 19.06
N VAL A 25 -43.43 20.59 19.45
CA VAL A 25 -43.42 19.13 19.68
C VAL A 25 -43.09 18.38 18.38
N LEU A 26 -43.66 18.80 17.24
CA LEU A 26 -43.41 18.18 15.95
C LEU A 26 -41.95 18.37 15.49
N LEU A 27 -41.37 19.56 15.71
CA LEU A 27 -39.95 19.80 15.47
C LEU A 27 -39.04 18.91 16.32
N ILE A 28 -39.38 18.72 17.60
CA ILE A 28 -38.64 17.83 18.49
C ILE A 28 -38.71 16.38 17.98
N ILE A 29 -39.90 15.91 17.58
CA ILE A 29 -40.08 14.56 17.04
C ILE A 29 -39.28 14.38 15.75
N ILE A 30 -39.30 15.36 14.83
CA ILE A 30 -38.49 15.32 13.60
C ILE A 30 -37.00 15.27 13.93
N ALA A 31 -36.52 16.11 14.85
CA ALA A 31 -35.12 16.13 15.26
C ALA A 31 -34.68 14.79 15.88
N LEU A 32 -35.50 14.21 16.77
CA LEU A 32 -35.25 12.89 17.35
C LEU A 32 -35.26 11.79 16.29
N THR A 33 -36.17 11.86 15.32
CA THR A 33 -36.23 10.89 14.21
C THR A 33 -34.99 10.96 13.33
N MET A 34 -34.48 12.17 13.03
CA MET A 34 -33.23 12.33 12.28
C MET A 34 -32.04 11.72 13.02
N VAL A 35 -31.96 11.92 14.34
CA VAL A 35 -30.89 11.33 15.18
C VAL A 35 -30.99 9.80 15.17
N LEU A 36 -32.19 9.23 15.33
CA LEU A 36 -32.40 7.78 15.28
C LEU A 36 -32.05 7.18 13.91
N LEU A 37 -32.41 7.85 12.82
CA LEU A 37 -32.03 7.42 11.46
C LEU A 37 -30.52 7.48 11.25
N SER A 38 -29.83 8.43 11.87
CA SER A 38 -28.36 8.50 11.85
C SER A 38 -27.75 7.29 12.57
N TYR A 39 -28.23 6.95 13.77
CA TYR A 39 -27.76 5.77 14.48
C TYR A 39 -28.06 4.48 13.73
N PHE A 40 -29.23 4.37 13.09
CA PHE A 40 -29.58 3.19 12.31
C PHE A 40 -28.66 3.02 11.09
N LYS A 41 -28.30 4.12 10.42
CA LYS A 41 -27.33 4.11 9.32
C LYS A 41 -25.94 3.65 9.78
N GLU A 42 -25.50 4.11 10.95
CA GLU A 42 -24.21 3.71 11.54
C GLU A 42 -24.20 2.21 11.82
N VAL A 43 -25.22 1.70 12.53
CA VAL A 43 -25.35 0.26 12.83
C VAL A 43 -25.42 -0.59 11.56
N GLN A 44 -26.11 -0.12 10.53
CA GLN A 44 -26.17 -0.80 9.24
C GLN A 44 -24.80 -0.79 8.53
N HIS A 45 -24.03 0.30 8.68
CA HIS A 45 -22.68 0.40 8.12
C HIS A 45 -21.73 -0.57 8.83
N ASP A 46 -21.70 -0.55 10.16
CA ASP A 46 -20.89 -1.43 11.00
C ASP A 46 -21.19 -2.91 10.74
N SER A 47 -22.47 -3.25 10.63
CA SER A 47 -22.91 -4.61 10.33
C SER A 47 -22.42 -5.08 8.95
N ALA A 48 -22.49 -4.22 7.94
CA ALA A 48 -22.02 -4.53 6.60
C ALA A 48 -20.49 -4.70 6.55
N ASP A 49 -19.74 -3.83 7.24
CA ASP A 49 -18.29 -3.90 7.28
C ASP A 49 -17.80 -5.11 8.09
N THR A 50 -18.49 -5.46 9.18
CA THR A 50 -18.26 -6.70 9.94
C THR A 50 -18.54 -7.93 9.05
N THR A 51 -19.64 -7.93 8.30
CA THR A 51 -19.97 -9.00 7.35
C THR A 51 -18.88 -9.15 6.29
N ALA A 52 -18.40 -8.04 5.74
CA ALA A 52 -17.32 -8.04 4.77
C ALA A 52 -15.99 -8.54 5.37
N MET A 53 -15.69 -8.19 6.63
CA MET A 53 -14.49 -8.69 7.31
C MET A 53 -14.55 -10.21 7.52
N ILE A 54 -15.70 -10.76 7.93
CA ILE A 54 -15.89 -12.22 8.06
C ILE A 54 -15.71 -12.90 6.70
N GLN A 55 -16.29 -12.33 5.63
CA GLN A 55 -16.09 -12.86 4.28
C GLN A 55 -14.63 -12.80 3.83
N ALA A 56 -13.91 -11.72 4.16
CA ALA A 56 -12.49 -11.60 3.86
C ALA A 56 -11.66 -12.66 4.57
N ASP A 57 -11.99 -13.01 5.82
CA ASP A 57 -11.33 -14.07 6.58
C ASP A 57 -11.56 -15.45 5.94
N VAL A 58 -12.80 -15.75 5.53
CA VAL A 58 -13.13 -16.97 4.78
C VAL A 58 -12.33 -17.03 3.46
N TYR A 59 -12.31 -15.95 2.69
CA TYR A 59 -11.54 -15.92 1.44
C TYR A 59 -10.05 -16.07 1.67
N TYR A 60 -9.52 -15.45 2.72
CA TYR A 60 -8.13 -15.61 3.12
C TYR A 60 -7.81 -17.08 3.44
N ALA A 61 -8.64 -17.76 4.23
CA ALA A 61 -8.47 -19.18 4.54
C ALA A 61 -8.57 -20.07 3.30
N ASP A 62 -9.53 -19.81 2.40
CA ASP A 62 -9.71 -20.60 1.18
C ASP A 62 -8.55 -20.42 0.20
N ILE A 63 -8.12 -19.17 -0.06
CA ILE A 63 -7.01 -18.86 -0.95
C ILE A 63 -5.73 -19.53 -0.46
N THR A 64 -5.46 -19.45 0.84
CA THR A 64 -4.25 -20.04 1.45
C THR A 64 -4.28 -21.56 1.39
N SER A 65 -5.43 -22.18 1.67
CA SER A 65 -5.64 -23.63 1.47
C SER A 65 -5.37 -24.07 0.02
N VAL A 66 -5.83 -23.28 -0.97
CA VAL A 66 -5.57 -23.56 -2.39
C VAL A 66 -4.09 -23.42 -2.72
N PHE A 67 -3.41 -22.39 -2.21
CA PHE A 67 -1.98 -22.19 -2.42
C PHE A 67 -1.16 -23.38 -1.89
N ASP A 68 -1.51 -23.90 -0.72
CA ASP A 68 -0.80 -25.02 -0.09
C ASP A 68 -1.01 -26.34 -0.83
N LYS A 69 -2.19 -26.55 -1.42
CA LYS A 69 -2.50 -27.74 -2.24
C LYS A 69 -1.82 -27.72 -3.62
N PHE A 70 -1.34 -26.56 -4.08
CA PHE A 70 -0.82 -26.42 -5.43
C PHE A 70 0.62 -26.94 -5.55
N LYS A 71 0.80 -28.11 -6.17
CA LYS A 71 2.12 -28.77 -6.30
C LYS A 71 3.20 -27.93 -7.00
N LYS A 72 2.82 -27.12 -8.00
CA LYS A 72 3.73 -26.29 -8.80
C LYS A 72 3.60 -24.81 -8.44
N LYS A 73 4.00 -24.44 -7.21
CA LYS A 73 3.87 -23.06 -6.69
C LYS A 73 4.47 -22.00 -7.62
N ASN A 74 5.62 -22.27 -8.23
CA ASN A 74 6.24 -21.36 -9.20
C ASN A 74 5.27 -20.99 -10.35
N THR A 75 4.57 -21.97 -10.94
CA THR A 75 3.59 -21.74 -12.02
C THR A 75 2.40 -20.92 -11.55
N LEU A 76 1.90 -21.19 -10.35
CA LEU A 76 0.82 -20.42 -9.74
C LEU A 76 1.21 -18.95 -9.56
N PHE A 77 2.31 -18.69 -8.85
CA PHE A 77 2.71 -17.32 -8.51
C PHE A 77 3.20 -16.53 -9.72
N SER A 78 3.94 -17.14 -10.65
CA SER A 78 4.30 -16.48 -11.92
C SER A 78 3.08 -16.01 -12.72
N THR A 79 1.97 -16.75 -12.65
CA THR A 79 0.69 -16.32 -13.24
C THR A 79 0.09 -15.16 -12.46
N LEU A 80 0.00 -15.29 -11.13
CA LEU A 80 -0.58 -14.26 -10.23
C LEU A 80 0.21 -12.94 -10.21
N TYR A 81 1.51 -12.98 -10.54
CA TYR A 81 2.37 -11.79 -10.63
C TYR A 81 2.17 -11.01 -11.92
N ARG A 82 1.77 -11.68 -13.01
CA ARG A 82 1.60 -11.05 -14.32
C ARG A 82 0.25 -10.34 -14.44
N PHE A 83 -0.82 -11.00 -14.01
CA PHE A 83 -2.18 -10.48 -14.19
C PHE A 83 -3.05 -10.70 -12.96
N PRO A 84 -3.93 -9.75 -12.61
CA PRO A 84 -5.01 -9.98 -11.67
C PRO A 84 -5.92 -11.11 -12.17
N VAL A 85 -6.19 -12.10 -11.33
CA VAL A 85 -7.05 -13.24 -11.66
C VAL A 85 -8.47 -12.98 -11.16
N PRO A 86 -9.47 -12.84 -12.06
CA PRO A 86 -10.87 -12.81 -11.67
C PRO A 86 -11.33 -14.19 -11.24
N LEU A 87 -11.92 -14.30 -10.06
CA LEU A 87 -12.52 -15.52 -9.54
C LEU A 87 -14.01 -15.22 -9.33
N ARG A 88 -14.86 -15.97 -10.02
CA ARG A 88 -16.32 -15.78 -10.01
C ARG A 88 -17.00 -17.12 -9.82
N SER A 89 -18.07 -17.15 -9.05
CA SER A 89 -18.93 -18.33 -8.99
C SER A 89 -19.77 -18.43 -10.27
N PRO A 90 -20.13 -19.64 -10.71
CA PRO A 90 -21.01 -19.83 -11.87
C PRO A 90 -22.37 -19.14 -11.72
N ASP A 91 -22.85 -19.01 -10.49
CA ASP A 91 -24.13 -18.35 -10.16
C ASP A 91 -24.02 -16.83 -9.96
N GLY A 92 -22.83 -16.24 -10.14
CA GLY A 92 -22.60 -14.80 -10.04
C GLY A 92 -22.70 -14.19 -8.63
N ARG A 93 -22.95 -14.99 -7.60
CA ARG A 93 -23.05 -14.51 -6.19
C ARG A 93 -21.70 -14.12 -5.60
N PHE A 94 -20.61 -14.63 -6.17
CA PHE A 94 -19.26 -14.40 -5.73
C PHE A 94 -18.44 -13.82 -6.87
N GLN A 95 -17.73 -12.72 -6.58
CA GLN A 95 -16.74 -12.13 -7.47
C GLN A 95 -15.60 -11.55 -6.64
N MET A 96 -14.39 -12.00 -6.93
CA MET A 96 -13.16 -11.41 -6.41
C MET A 96 -12.10 -11.26 -7.50
N MET A 97 -11.15 -10.37 -7.25
CA MET A 97 -9.95 -10.17 -8.03
C MET A 97 -8.76 -10.45 -7.11
N LEU A 98 -7.96 -11.46 -7.44
CA LEU A 98 -6.73 -11.79 -6.72
C LEU A 98 -5.53 -11.34 -7.55
N ARG A 99 -4.66 -10.52 -6.97
CA ARG A 99 -3.38 -10.12 -7.56
C ARG A 99 -2.27 -10.36 -6.55
N CYS A 100 -1.14 -10.93 -6.97
CA CYS A 100 0.03 -11.01 -6.11
C CYS A 100 1.21 -10.28 -6.75
N GLN A 101 2.20 -9.95 -5.93
CA GLN A 101 3.49 -9.42 -6.34
C GLN A 101 4.59 -10.05 -5.49
N PRO A 102 5.80 -10.29 -6.03
CA PRO A 102 6.89 -10.79 -5.21
C PRO A 102 7.31 -9.73 -4.18
N LEU A 103 7.58 -10.15 -2.95
CA LEU A 103 8.08 -9.25 -1.90
C LEU A 103 9.48 -8.70 -2.20
N SER A 104 10.21 -9.36 -3.10
CA SER A 104 11.58 -9.01 -3.47
C SER A 104 11.67 -8.35 -4.85
N ASN A 105 10.61 -7.71 -5.35
CA ASN A 105 10.58 -7.06 -6.67
C ASN A 105 11.32 -5.72 -6.76
N GLY A 106 12.02 -5.32 -5.70
CA GLY A 106 12.74 -4.05 -5.60
C GLY A 106 14.04 -4.19 -4.82
N VAL A 107 14.88 -3.15 -4.84
CA VAL A 107 16.05 -3.05 -3.97
C VAL A 107 15.59 -2.95 -2.52
N ASN A 108 16.08 -3.81 -1.63
CA ASN A 108 15.70 -3.68 -0.23
C ASN A 108 16.29 -2.39 0.35
N VAL A 109 15.45 -1.47 0.82
CA VAL A 109 15.92 -0.19 1.39
C VAL A 109 16.90 -0.38 2.55
N ASN A 110 16.79 -1.51 3.26
CA ASN A 110 17.68 -1.86 4.37
C ASN A 110 19.13 -2.10 3.92
N TRP A 111 19.39 -2.33 2.62
CA TRP A 111 20.75 -2.48 2.10
C TRP A 111 21.58 -1.19 2.22
N LEU A 112 20.95 -0.02 2.32
CA LEU A 112 21.64 1.27 2.47
C LEU A 112 22.44 1.39 3.78
N ALA A 113 22.19 0.54 4.78
CA ALA A 113 22.91 0.54 6.06
C ALA A 113 23.89 -0.63 6.24
N GLN A 114 24.23 -1.34 5.16
CA GLN A 114 25.00 -2.59 5.21
C GLN A 114 26.45 -2.47 4.72
N GLU A 115 27.00 -1.26 4.64
CA GLU A 115 28.36 -0.98 4.14
C GLU A 115 29.45 -1.88 4.75
N GLY A 116 29.34 -2.19 6.06
CA GLY A 116 30.30 -3.01 6.80
C GLY A 116 29.89 -4.47 7.03
N GLN A 117 28.79 -4.93 6.42
CA GLN A 117 28.35 -6.33 6.59
C GLN A 117 29.03 -7.24 5.57
N GLU A 118 29.65 -8.31 6.07
CA GLU A 118 30.33 -9.30 5.24
C GLU A 118 29.35 -9.92 4.23
N GLY A 119 29.74 -9.98 2.96
CA GLY A 119 28.91 -10.53 1.88
C GLY A 119 27.79 -9.62 1.36
N MET A 120 27.61 -8.40 1.90
CA MET A 120 26.57 -7.45 1.46
C MET A 120 27.10 -6.26 0.64
N ARG A 121 28.39 -6.24 0.30
CA ARG A 121 29.03 -5.13 -0.44
C ARG A 121 28.33 -4.82 -1.76
N ALA A 122 27.99 -5.85 -2.55
CA ALA A 122 27.35 -5.65 -3.86
C ALA A 122 25.95 -5.04 -3.73
N GLN A 123 25.19 -5.47 -2.72
CA GLN A 123 23.86 -4.98 -2.37
C GLN A 123 23.92 -3.53 -1.92
N TYR A 124 24.82 -3.23 -0.97
CA TYR A 124 25.04 -1.87 -0.49
C TYR A 124 25.44 -0.92 -1.62
N THR A 125 26.47 -1.28 -2.40
CA THR A 125 26.94 -0.45 -3.51
C THR A 125 25.81 -0.17 -4.51
N PHE A 126 25.02 -1.19 -4.88
CA PHE A 126 23.92 -0.97 -5.81
C PHE A 126 22.78 -0.13 -5.22
N ALA A 127 22.42 -0.36 -3.95
CA ALA A 127 21.42 0.45 -3.26
C ALA A 127 21.85 1.92 -3.17
N GLN A 128 23.13 2.17 -2.89
CA GLN A 128 23.70 3.50 -2.86
C GLN A 128 23.66 4.16 -4.24
N THR A 129 24.14 3.49 -5.29
CA THR A 129 24.08 4.01 -6.65
C THR A 129 22.64 4.33 -7.08
N LEU A 130 21.68 3.47 -6.76
CA LEU A 130 20.27 3.72 -7.02
C LEU A 130 19.78 4.98 -6.26
N PHE A 131 20.09 5.09 -4.97
CA PHE A 131 19.69 6.24 -4.17
C PHE A 131 20.28 7.54 -4.73
N ASP A 132 21.58 7.56 -5.02
CA ASP A 132 22.29 8.71 -5.58
C ASP A 132 21.72 9.12 -6.94
N THR A 133 21.41 8.14 -7.79
CA THR A 133 20.79 8.38 -9.11
C THR A 133 19.42 9.05 -8.96
N LEU A 134 18.58 8.54 -8.05
CA LEU A 134 17.26 9.12 -7.79
C LEU A 134 17.36 10.50 -7.14
N ALA A 135 18.30 10.67 -6.22
CA ALA A 135 18.53 11.95 -5.57
C ALA A 135 18.96 13.03 -6.58
N GLN A 136 19.82 12.66 -7.53
CA GLN A 136 20.25 13.54 -8.61
C GLN A 136 19.13 13.80 -9.63
N GLU A 137 18.42 12.77 -10.10
CA GLU A 137 17.35 12.89 -11.09
C GLU A 137 16.21 13.80 -10.61
N TYR A 138 15.89 13.72 -9.31
CA TYR A 138 14.83 14.51 -8.70
C TYR A 138 15.34 15.76 -7.98
N ASP A 139 16.64 16.04 -8.07
CA ASP A 139 17.28 17.25 -7.53
C ASP A 139 16.95 17.49 -6.04
N LEU A 140 17.26 16.49 -5.20
CA LEU A 140 17.08 16.58 -3.76
C LEU A 140 18.03 17.60 -3.14
N GLU A 141 17.51 18.44 -2.24
CA GLU A 141 18.26 19.57 -1.66
C GLU A 141 19.41 19.09 -0.75
N ASP A 142 19.17 18.07 0.07
CA ASP A 142 20.18 17.43 0.91
C ASP A 142 20.01 15.91 0.92
N ALA A 143 20.50 15.24 -0.13
CA ALA A 143 20.40 13.79 -0.25
C ALA A 143 21.10 13.05 0.91
N SER A 144 22.22 13.61 1.41
CA SER A 144 23.00 13.03 2.50
C SER A 144 22.19 12.94 3.78
N ARG A 145 21.39 13.98 4.09
CA ARG A 145 20.53 13.98 5.27
C ARG A 145 19.44 12.92 5.19
N LEU A 146 18.80 12.74 4.03
CA LEU A 146 17.81 11.68 3.86
C LEU A 146 18.45 10.30 4.02
N GLN A 147 19.65 10.10 3.47
CA GLN A 147 20.39 8.86 3.61
C GLN A 147 20.73 8.56 5.08
N GLU A 148 21.20 9.55 5.85
CA GLU A 148 21.46 9.41 7.29
C GLU A 148 20.18 8.96 8.03
N MET A 149 19.05 9.60 7.74
CA MET A 149 17.76 9.27 8.37
C MET A 149 17.29 7.85 8.04
N LEU A 150 17.57 7.36 6.82
CA LEU A 150 17.32 5.99 6.42
C LEU A 150 18.29 5.01 7.11
N ALA A 151 19.58 5.35 7.21
CA ALA A 151 20.57 4.55 7.91
C ALA A 151 20.24 4.40 9.41
N GLU A 152 19.81 5.49 10.07
CA GLU A 152 19.34 5.47 11.45
C GLU A 152 18.15 4.53 11.65
N ALA A 153 17.15 4.59 10.77
CA ALA A 153 15.94 3.78 10.87
C ALA A 153 16.20 2.30 10.61
N THR A 154 17.25 1.99 9.84
CA THR A 154 17.62 0.62 9.49
C THR A 154 18.58 -0.02 10.50
N GLY A 155 19.03 0.74 11.52
CA GLY A 155 19.92 0.26 12.56
C GLY A 155 21.41 0.34 12.21
N GLY A 156 21.77 1.11 11.17
CA GLY A 156 23.15 1.42 10.82
C GLY A 156 23.87 2.13 11.97
N LYS A 157 25.14 1.79 12.17
CA LYS A 157 26.02 2.51 13.13
C LYS A 157 26.57 3.76 12.45
N GLU A 158 25.98 4.92 12.69
CA GLU A 158 26.51 6.20 12.21
C GLU A 158 27.34 6.95 13.26
N LYS A 159 28.38 7.66 12.79
CA LYS A 159 29.44 8.34 13.55
C LYS A 159 29.03 9.68 14.16
N PHE A 160 27.88 10.26 13.78
CA PHE A 160 27.53 11.66 14.07
C PHE A 160 26.12 11.88 14.68
N VAL A 161 25.58 10.92 15.44
CA VAL A 161 24.23 11.08 16.00
C VAL A 161 24.21 12.04 17.21
N LYS A 162 23.43 13.13 17.12
CA LYS A 162 22.95 13.89 18.29
C LYS A 162 22.09 12.95 19.16
N LYS A 163 22.65 12.49 20.29
CA LYS A 163 22.09 11.50 21.23
C LYS A 163 20.65 11.75 21.74
N SER A 164 20.05 12.93 21.52
CA SER A 164 18.77 13.30 22.11
C SER A 164 17.54 12.59 21.52
N TYR A 165 17.63 12.01 20.32
CA TYR A 165 16.46 11.44 19.61
C TYR A 165 16.40 9.88 19.56
N SER A 166 17.36 9.19 20.19
CA SER A 166 17.63 7.75 19.96
C SER A 166 16.77 6.75 20.76
N ARG A 167 15.97 7.18 21.76
CA ARG A 167 15.46 6.26 22.79
C ARG A 167 14.23 5.39 22.41
N LEU A 168 13.57 5.63 21.27
CA LEU A 168 12.27 4.99 20.95
C LEU A 168 12.13 4.41 19.53
N ARG A 169 13.16 4.46 18.68
CA ARG A 169 13.06 3.96 17.30
C ARG A 169 13.45 2.48 17.19
N GLN A 170 12.53 1.69 16.64
CA GLN A 170 12.67 0.25 16.39
C GLN A 170 13.92 -0.02 15.54
N LYS A 171 14.84 -0.83 16.07
CA LYS A 171 16.14 -1.20 15.46
C LYS A 171 16.04 -2.37 14.46
N ASN A 172 14.86 -2.63 13.90
CA ASN A 172 14.57 -3.88 13.16
C ASN A 172 14.47 -3.68 11.64
N GLY A 173 15.04 -2.60 11.11
CA GLY A 173 14.90 -2.28 9.68
C GLY A 173 13.57 -1.59 9.34
N ILE A 174 13.50 -1.06 8.13
CA ILE A 174 12.29 -0.56 7.50
C ILE A 174 11.55 -1.76 6.88
N ILE A 175 10.41 -2.13 7.48
CA ILE A 175 9.64 -3.33 7.12
C ILE A 175 8.31 -3.02 6.40
N SER A 176 8.00 -1.74 6.24
CA SER A 176 6.82 -1.29 5.50
C SER A 176 7.06 0.04 4.79
N TYR A 177 6.31 0.27 3.72
CA TYR A 177 6.34 1.56 3.02
C TYR A 177 5.87 2.72 3.91
N GLN A 178 4.95 2.47 4.85
CA GLN A 178 4.45 3.52 5.73
C GLN A 178 5.56 4.05 6.64
N GLN A 179 6.41 3.17 7.18
CA GLN A 179 7.59 3.56 7.95
C GLN A 179 8.55 4.40 7.10
N PHE A 180 8.83 3.95 5.87
CA PHE A 180 9.65 4.69 4.93
C PHE A 180 9.08 6.09 4.60
N ALA A 181 7.79 6.14 4.27
CA ALA A 181 7.11 7.40 3.92
C ALA A 181 7.09 8.40 5.08
N GLN A 182 7.02 7.93 6.33
CA GLN A 182 7.17 8.80 7.51
C GLN A 182 8.58 9.38 7.63
N ILE A 183 9.61 8.60 7.29
CA ILE A 183 11.00 9.09 7.28
C ILE A 183 11.17 10.16 6.20
N VAL A 184 10.69 9.89 4.99
CA VAL A 184 10.71 10.87 3.88
C VAL A 184 9.93 12.12 4.28
N SER A 185 8.70 12.00 4.78
CA SER A 185 7.89 13.16 5.19
C SER A 185 8.60 14.01 6.26
N ARG A 186 9.27 13.38 7.22
CA ARG A 186 10.08 14.11 8.21
C ARG A 186 11.26 14.84 7.56
N TYR A 187 11.92 14.21 6.60
CA TYR A 187 13.01 14.84 5.84
C TYR A 187 12.52 16.09 5.11
N GLN A 188 11.37 16.01 4.43
CA GLN A 188 10.78 17.14 3.71
C GLN A 188 10.54 18.34 4.63
N LEU A 189 10.08 18.09 5.86
CA LEU A 189 9.85 19.14 6.84
C LEU A 189 11.16 19.72 7.42
N GLU A 190 12.20 18.91 7.52
CA GLU A 190 13.49 19.32 8.11
C GLU A 190 14.34 20.14 7.13
N VAL A 191 14.30 19.80 5.85
CA VAL A 191 15.13 20.41 4.78
C VAL A 191 14.30 21.33 3.87
N ASP A 192 12.99 21.39 4.04
CA ASP A 192 12.04 22.10 3.15
C ASP A 192 12.09 21.61 1.69
N ASP A 193 12.20 20.28 1.51
CA ASP A 193 12.29 19.64 0.20
C ASP A 193 10.99 18.89 -0.18
N PRO A 194 10.04 19.55 -0.89
CA PRO A 194 8.83 18.89 -1.37
C PRO A 194 9.07 17.91 -2.52
N LYS A 195 10.25 17.90 -3.18
CA LYS A 195 10.55 17.03 -4.32
C LYS A 195 10.72 15.58 -3.89
N ALA A 196 11.17 15.33 -2.66
CA ALA A 196 11.39 13.98 -2.14
C ALA A 196 10.15 13.07 -2.14
N SER A 197 8.94 13.62 -2.07
CA SER A 197 7.69 12.85 -2.18
C SER A 197 7.25 12.58 -3.62
N ARG A 198 7.86 13.26 -4.61
CA ARG A 198 7.59 13.04 -6.04
C ARG A 198 8.33 11.82 -6.57
N ILE A 199 9.40 11.39 -5.90
CA ILE A 199 10.14 10.17 -6.24
C ILE A 199 9.20 8.96 -6.07
N PRO A 200 9.00 8.12 -7.10
CA PRO A 200 8.14 6.97 -7.03
C PRO A 200 8.86 5.80 -6.35
N TRP A 201 9.23 5.95 -5.07
CA TRP A 201 10.09 5.04 -4.31
C TRP A 201 9.70 3.56 -4.41
N LYS A 202 8.39 3.24 -4.45
CA LYS A 202 7.89 1.87 -4.58
C LYS A 202 8.25 1.17 -5.89
N LYS A 203 8.60 1.93 -6.93
CA LYS A 203 9.06 1.35 -8.20
C LYS A 203 10.48 0.80 -8.07
N TYR A 204 11.28 1.37 -7.18
CA TYR A 204 12.71 1.05 -7.05
C TYR A 204 13.01 0.21 -5.81
N PHE A 205 12.35 0.50 -4.70
CA PHE A 205 12.63 -0.12 -3.41
C PHE A 205 11.52 -1.07 -2.94
N THR A 206 11.94 -2.12 -2.23
CA THR A 206 11.09 -2.96 -1.39
C THR A 206 11.36 -2.70 0.10
N PHE A 207 10.34 -2.93 0.92
CA PHE A 207 10.32 -2.65 2.35
C PHE A 207 10.06 -3.96 3.09
N SER A 208 11.13 -4.70 3.35
CA SER A 208 11.09 -6.02 3.97
C SER A 208 12.36 -6.24 4.79
N SER A 209 12.23 -6.87 5.96
CA SER A 209 13.38 -7.15 6.82
C SER A 209 14.38 -8.13 6.18
N ASN A 210 13.93 -9.02 5.28
CA ASN A 210 14.68 -10.23 4.90
C ASN A 210 14.92 -10.39 3.39
N ALA A 211 14.66 -9.37 2.56
CA ALA A 211 14.91 -9.47 1.12
C ALA A 211 16.43 -9.38 0.84
N ALA A 212 17.05 -10.54 0.59
CA ALA A 212 18.49 -10.67 0.34
C ALA A 212 18.87 -10.55 -1.14
N LYS A 213 17.91 -10.72 -2.05
CA LYS A 213 18.08 -10.61 -3.51
C LYS A 213 16.84 -9.99 -4.15
N ILE A 214 17.00 -9.45 -5.36
CA ILE A 214 15.93 -8.86 -6.17
C ILE A 214 15.38 -9.92 -7.14
N ASP A 215 14.09 -10.17 -7.10
CA ASP A 215 13.37 -10.93 -8.12
C ASP A 215 13.13 -10.04 -9.35
N ALA A 216 14.20 -9.87 -10.15
CA ALA A 216 14.25 -8.90 -11.23
C ALA A 216 13.25 -9.19 -12.37
N GLU A 217 12.84 -10.46 -12.56
CA GLU A 217 11.86 -10.85 -13.58
C GLU A 217 10.50 -10.14 -13.40
N TYR A 218 10.17 -9.76 -12.16
CA TYR A 218 8.92 -9.09 -11.79
C TYR A 218 9.16 -7.69 -11.20
N ALA A 219 10.37 -7.14 -11.37
CA ALA A 219 10.68 -5.77 -11.00
C ALA A 219 9.95 -4.76 -11.91
N SER A 220 9.89 -3.51 -11.46
CA SER A 220 9.35 -2.43 -12.29
C SER A 220 10.21 -2.19 -13.54
N PRO A 221 9.64 -1.67 -14.63
CA PRO A 221 10.42 -1.23 -15.79
C PRO A 221 11.54 -0.25 -15.42
N GLU A 222 11.26 0.67 -14.49
CA GLU A 222 12.22 1.66 -14.02
C GLU A 222 13.44 1.02 -13.32
N LEU A 223 13.21 0.03 -12.46
CA LEU A 223 14.30 -0.67 -11.79
C LEU A 223 15.09 -1.54 -12.78
N ILE A 224 14.43 -2.19 -13.74
CA ILE A 224 15.11 -3.01 -14.76
C ILE A 224 16.00 -2.14 -15.64
N SER A 225 15.52 -0.97 -16.06
CA SER A 225 16.29 0.02 -16.82
C SER A 225 17.58 0.39 -16.09
N LEU A 226 17.49 0.73 -14.79
CA LEU A 226 18.65 1.10 -13.98
C LEU A 226 19.57 -0.09 -13.63
N LEU A 227 19.02 -1.29 -13.42
CA LEU A 227 19.80 -2.50 -13.11
C LEU A 227 20.77 -2.86 -14.24
N PHE A 228 20.32 -2.72 -15.49
CA PHE A 228 21.03 -3.22 -16.66
C PHE A 228 21.50 -2.13 -17.62
N ASP A 229 21.27 -0.85 -17.29
CA ASP A 229 21.62 0.30 -18.12
C ASP A 229 21.00 0.20 -19.53
N ILE A 230 19.70 -0.10 -19.56
CA ILE A 230 18.91 -0.21 -20.78
C ILE A 230 17.90 0.94 -20.77
N ASP A 231 17.64 1.54 -21.93
CA ASP A 231 16.70 2.64 -22.02
C ASP A 231 15.29 2.22 -21.53
N LEU A 232 14.65 3.12 -20.78
CA LEU A 232 13.37 2.83 -20.13
C LEU A 232 12.26 2.50 -21.13
N GLN A 233 12.31 3.06 -22.35
CA GLN A 233 11.27 2.84 -23.35
C GLN A 233 11.33 1.40 -23.87
N SER A 234 12.50 0.89 -24.24
CA SER A 234 12.69 -0.52 -24.63
C SER A 234 12.25 -1.49 -23.54
N VAL A 235 12.53 -1.17 -22.26
CA VAL A 235 12.05 -1.99 -21.15
C VAL A 235 10.53 -1.98 -21.05
N ARG A 236 9.87 -0.82 -21.22
CA ARG A 236 8.41 -0.71 -21.20
C ARG A 236 7.75 -1.45 -22.35
N ASP A 237 8.34 -1.39 -23.52
CA ASP A 237 7.86 -2.10 -24.72
C ASP A 237 7.96 -3.61 -24.51
N TRP A 238 9.10 -4.10 -24.03
CA TRP A 238 9.27 -5.51 -23.64
C TRP A 238 8.30 -5.91 -22.52
N PHE A 239 8.09 -5.05 -21.52
CA PHE A 239 7.22 -5.38 -20.39
C PHE A 239 5.75 -5.54 -20.81
N SER A 240 5.33 -4.77 -21.82
CA SER A 240 3.97 -4.73 -22.36
C SER A 240 3.69 -5.83 -23.40
N ASP A 241 4.72 -6.47 -23.94
CA ASP A 241 4.59 -7.56 -24.90
C ASP A 241 4.00 -8.83 -24.25
N PRO A 242 2.82 -9.30 -24.69
CA PRO A 242 2.20 -10.53 -24.19
C PRO A 242 3.03 -11.80 -24.44
N GLN A 243 3.90 -11.78 -25.45
CA GLN A 243 4.78 -12.88 -25.83
C GLN A 243 6.22 -12.68 -25.37
N LYS A 244 6.45 -11.75 -24.43
CA LYS A 244 7.80 -11.42 -23.97
C LYS A 244 8.58 -12.65 -23.49
N GLY A 245 9.82 -12.76 -23.97
CA GLY A 245 10.79 -13.74 -23.50
C GLY A 245 11.27 -13.45 -22.08
N SER A 246 12.19 -14.28 -21.58
CA SER A 246 12.80 -14.07 -20.25
C SER A 246 13.58 -12.77 -20.15
N LEU A 247 13.66 -12.18 -18.94
CA LEU A 247 14.46 -10.97 -18.69
C LEU A 247 15.93 -11.17 -19.12
N LYS A 248 16.49 -12.35 -18.87
CA LYS A 248 17.88 -12.67 -19.27
C LYS A 248 18.09 -12.51 -20.78
N SER A 249 17.17 -13.06 -21.58
CA SER A 249 17.24 -12.95 -23.05
C SER A 249 17.10 -11.50 -23.50
N PHE A 250 16.15 -10.77 -22.93
CA PHE A 250 15.94 -9.36 -23.22
C PHE A 250 17.19 -8.51 -22.92
N VAL A 251 17.76 -8.66 -21.72
CA VAL A 251 18.94 -7.90 -21.29
C VAL A 251 20.12 -8.14 -22.24
N ASN A 252 20.42 -9.41 -22.54
CA ASN A 252 21.53 -9.75 -23.41
C ASN A 252 21.33 -9.28 -24.86
N ASN A 253 20.09 -9.25 -25.36
CA ASN A 253 19.78 -8.80 -26.71
C ASN A 253 19.84 -7.27 -26.87
N ASN A 254 19.76 -6.53 -25.77
CA ASN A 254 19.77 -5.06 -25.76
C ASN A 254 21.09 -4.49 -25.22
N GLY A 255 22.20 -5.23 -25.35
CA GLY A 255 23.55 -4.78 -24.96
C GLY A 255 23.85 -4.79 -23.46
N GLY A 256 22.88 -5.14 -22.61
CA GLY A 256 23.08 -5.27 -21.18
C GLY A 256 23.78 -6.57 -20.78
N ASN A 257 24.33 -6.59 -19.57
CA ASN A 257 24.99 -7.79 -19.01
C ASN A 257 24.19 -8.36 -17.84
N TYR A 258 23.38 -9.39 -18.09
CA TYR A 258 22.62 -10.05 -17.02
C TYR A 258 23.52 -10.70 -15.96
N ALA A 259 24.70 -11.19 -16.36
CA ALA A 259 25.62 -11.90 -15.47
C ALA A 259 26.25 -10.97 -14.42
N SER A 260 26.47 -9.69 -14.75
CA SER A 260 27.09 -8.72 -13.83
C SER A 260 26.27 -8.47 -12.56
N ARG A 261 24.96 -8.74 -12.58
CA ARG A 261 24.04 -8.53 -11.46
C ARG A 261 23.64 -9.80 -10.70
N GLN A 262 24.18 -10.98 -11.05
CA GLN A 262 23.81 -12.28 -10.43
C GLN A 262 23.97 -12.35 -8.90
N ASN A 263 24.87 -11.53 -8.34
CA ASN A 263 25.10 -11.47 -6.90
C ASN A 263 23.93 -10.82 -6.15
N ILE A 264 23.22 -9.88 -6.79
CA ILE A 264 22.11 -9.13 -6.18
C ILE A 264 20.73 -9.57 -6.68
N ILE A 265 20.64 -10.20 -7.86
CA ILE A 265 19.36 -10.71 -8.39
C ILE A 265 19.17 -12.20 -8.08
N VAL A 266 17.91 -12.60 -7.98
CA VAL A 266 17.49 -13.98 -7.93
C VAL A 266 17.74 -14.60 -9.31
N GLY A 267 18.45 -15.72 -9.35
CA GLY A 267 18.62 -16.50 -10.58
C GLY A 267 17.35 -17.27 -10.95
N LYS A 268 17.48 -18.50 -11.43
CA LYS A 268 16.33 -19.35 -11.81
C LYS A 268 15.47 -19.86 -10.63
N LYS A 269 15.80 -19.48 -9.39
CA LYS A 269 15.15 -20.01 -8.18
C LYS A 269 13.92 -19.17 -7.86
N PHE A 270 12.75 -19.80 -7.82
CA PHE A 270 11.54 -19.14 -7.35
C PHE A 270 11.65 -18.80 -5.84
N LEU A 271 11.35 -17.56 -5.48
CA LEU A 271 11.19 -17.16 -4.08
C LEU A 271 9.71 -17.28 -3.68
N GLU A 272 9.41 -18.16 -2.74
CA GLU A 272 8.05 -18.31 -2.20
C GLU A 272 7.71 -17.17 -1.21
N GLN A 273 7.79 -15.93 -1.69
CA GLN A 273 7.57 -14.72 -0.89
C GLN A 273 6.76 -13.72 -1.70
N SER A 274 5.48 -13.63 -1.41
CA SER A 274 4.50 -12.84 -2.17
C SER A 274 3.68 -11.96 -1.26
N GLU A 275 3.35 -10.75 -1.70
CA GLU A 275 2.23 -10.00 -1.16
C GLU A 275 1.05 -10.15 -2.09
N CYS A 276 -0.09 -10.56 -1.56
CA CYS A 276 -1.32 -10.75 -2.31
C CYS A 276 -2.37 -9.74 -1.85
N MET A 277 -3.11 -9.24 -2.82
CA MET A 277 -4.17 -8.26 -2.69
C MET A 277 -5.44 -8.86 -3.28
N VAL A 278 -6.51 -8.83 -2.49
CA VAL A 278 -7.81 -9.38 -2.88
C VAL A 278 -8.84 -8.27 -2.82
N SER A 279 -9.45 -7.97 -3.95
CA SER A 279 -10.59 -7.05 -4.04
C SER A 279 -11.86 -7.86 -4.27
N PHE A 280 -12.90 -7.61 -3.49
CA PHE A 280 -14.17 -8.35 -3.59
C PHE A 280 -15.35 -7.41 -3.32
N SER A 281 -16.56 -7.89 -3.57
CA SER A 281 -17.79 -7.17 -3.25
C SER A 281 -18.57 -7.90 -2.17
N SER A 282 -19.03 -7.16 -1.16
CA SER A 282 -20.01 -7.65 -0.19
C SER A 282 -21.26 -6.79 -0.29
N GLY A 283 -22.38 -7.40 -0.70
CA GLY A 283 -23.57 -6.66 -1.12
C GLY A 283 -23.25 -5.76 -2.32
N LYS A 284 -23.44 -4.44 -2.17
CA LYS A 284 -23.16 -3.43 -3.21
C LYS A 284 -21.88 -2.62 -2.95
N ARG A 285 -21.03 -3.06 -2.02
CA ARG A 285 -19.85 -2.29 -1.57
C ARG A 285 -18.55 -3.04 -1.92
N PRO A 286 -17.54 -2.33 -2.45
CA PRO A 286 -16.23 -2.90 -2.69
C PRO A 286 -15.40 -2.91 -1.41
N TYR A 287 -14.68 -4.01 -1.20
CA TYR A 287 -13.77 -4.20 -0.08
C TYR A 287 -12.44 -4.76 -0.59
N GLN A 288 -11.40 -4.59 0.23
CA GLN A 288 -10.09 -5.12 -0.09
C GLN A 288 -9.37 -5.64 1.15
N PHE A 289 -8.64 -6.74 1.02
CA PHE A 289 -7.62 -7.09 2.00
C PHE A 289 -6.30 -7.40 1.32
N LYS A 290 -5.23 -7.39 2.11
CA LYS A 290 -3.93 -7.92 1.69
C LYS A 290 -3.42 -8.92 2.71
N PHE A 291 -2.51 -9.76 2.26
CA PHE A 291 -1.74 -10.65 3.12
C PHE A 291 -0.39 -10.97 2.47
N LYS A 292 0.55 -11.49 3.26
CA LYS A 292 1.84 -11.98 2.77
C LYS A 292 1.84 -13.50 2.81
N TYR A 293 2.25 -14.16 1.73
CA TYR A 293 2.51 -15.59 1.68
C TYR A 293 4.01 -15.82 1.63
N ILE A 294 4.57 -16.38 2.70
CA ILE A 294 6.02 -16.53 2.92
C ILE A 294 6.28 -17.99 3.29
N LEU A 295 7.02 -18.70 2.42
CA LEU A 295 7.51 -20.06 2.67
C LEU A 295 6.43 -21.06 3.11
N GLY A 296 5.24 -20.99 2.51
CA GLY A 296 4.13 -21.88 2.87
C GLY A 296 3.21 -21.34 3.97
N GLU A 297 3.53 -20.19 4.56
CA GLU A 297 2.71 -19.59 5.61
C GLU A 297 2.11 -18.27 5.14
N ALA A 298 0.82 -18.10 5.37
CA ALA A 298 0.14 -16.84 5.18
C ALA A 298 0.17 -16.03 6.49
N LYS A 299 0.60 -14.76 6.38
CA LYS A 299 0.83 -13.85 7.50
C LYS A 299 0.35 -12.44 7.16
N HIS A 300 0.19 -11.62 8.19
CA HIS A 300 -0.07 -10.19 8.06
C HIS A 300 -1.33 -9.87 7.23
N PHE A 301 -2.43 -10.54 7.55
CA PHE A 301 -3.74 -10.17 7.04
C PHE A 301 -4.08 -8.74 7.47
N GLU A 302 -4.38 -7.89 6.50
CA GLU A 302 -4.83 -6.52 6.74
C GLU A 302 -6.07 -6.26 5.88
N PHE A 303 -7.19 -6.00 6.56
CA PHE A 303 -8.45 -5.60 5.93
C PHE A 303 -8.47 -4.08 5.76
N TYR A 304 -8.65 -3.63 4.53
CA TYR A 304 -8.96 -2.25 4.20
C TYR A 304 -10.45 -2.23 3.92
N GLY A 305 -11.23 -1.58 4.77
CA GLY A 305 -12.69 -1.53 4.68
C GLY A 305 -13.21 -0.95 3.36
N LYS A 306 -14.30 -0.19 3.42
CA LYS A 306 -14.89 0.36 2.19
C LYS A 306 -13.88 1.25 1.43
N ARG A 307 -13.67 0.95 0.14
CA ARG A 307 -12.97 1.83 -0.81
C ARG A 307 -13.93 2.75 -1.57
#